data_AF-A0A656JQI5-F1
#
_entry.id   AF-A0A656JQI5-F1
#
_cell.length_a   1.000
_cell.length_b   1.000
_cell.length_c   1.000
_cell.angle_alpha   90.00
_cell.angle_beta   90.00
_cell.angle_gamma   90.00
#
_symmetry.space_group_name_H-M   'P 1'
#
loop_
_entity.id
_entity.type
_entity.pdbx_description
1 polymer ?
#
loop_
_entity_poly.entity_id
_entity_poly.type
_entity_poly.pdbx_seq_one_letter_code
_entity_poly.pdbx_strand_id
1 'polypeptide(L)'
;MPEPSSLASWTRALRKQLDALGVDSHALCKSAGINMESLDDPGAQFPADAIARLWQLAVHASLDPALGLRVSRFVSPTAFHALGYTLVASGSLREVFERIVRYRAMAEDSLELDFRAAGERYEFRFGTPKSCQLPAHELLDAFAAIYVRTCRSRLGRGYAPLAVHLQRPAPDNPQPWEDLFRSPVMFSAQENLLEFGGDDFDSHLDDGPVQVNEQKANGDPLPSLIWEQRVRSAIETLLPDGEPTAES
;
A
#
# COMPACT_ATOMS: atom_id res chain seq x y z
N MET A 1 -10.21 -9.75 15.67
CA MET A 1 -11.19 -9.67 14.58
C MET A 1 -10.51 -10.17 13.31
N PRO A 2 -11.18 -10.91 12.43
CA PRO A 2 -10.60 -11.30 11.14
C PRO A 2 -10.22 -10.04 10.35
N GLU A 3 -9.02 -10.01 9.79
CA GLU A 3 -8.50 -8.87 9.03
C GLU A 3 -8.89 -8.98 7.56
N PRO A 4 -9.30 -7.88 6.90
CA PRO A 4 -9.57 -7.91 5.47
C PRO A 4 -8.28 -8.14 4.68
N SER A 5 -8.35 -8.94 3.62
CA SER A 5 -7.20 -9.24 2.76
C SER A 5 -6.56 -7.95 2.16
N SER A 6 -5.27 -8.03 1.79
CA SER A 6 -4.60 -6.94 1.06
C SER A 6 -5.38 -6.55 -0.19
N LEU A 7 -5.91 -7.54 -0.90
CA LEU A 7 -6.63 -7.36 -2.14
C LEU A 7 -7.96 -6.62 -1.93
N ALA A 8 -8.70 -6.91 -0.85
CA ALA A 8 -9.88 -6.15 -0.49
C ALA A 8 -9.54 -4.69 -0.18
N SER A 9 -8.44 -4.46 0.54
CA SER A 9 -7.96 -3.10 0.86
C SER A 9 -7.57 -2.30 -0.39
N TRP A 10 -6.83 -2.92 -1.32
CA TRP A 10 -6.52 -2.33 -2.63
C TRP A 10 -7.77 -2.04 -3.46
N THR A 11 -8.76 -2.94 -3.42
CA THR A 11 -10.04 -2.76 -4.12
C THR A 11 -10.79 -1.54 -3.59
N ARG A 12 -10.87 -1.36 -2.26
CA ARG A 12 -11.49 -0.17 -1.66
C ARG A 12 -10.78 1.12 -2.06
N ALA A 13 -9.45 1.12 -2.06
CA ALA A 13 -8.66 2.28 -2.46
C ALA A 13 -8.85 2.65 -3.94
N LEU A 14 -8.85 1.64 -4.82
CA LEU A 14 -9.11 1.83 -6.25
C LEU A 14 -10.50 2.40 -6.50
N ARG A 15 -11.54 1.87 -5.83
CA ARG A 15 -12.91 2.38 -5.95
C ARG A 15 -13.00 3.86 -5.58
N LYS A 16 -12.43 4.24 -4.43
CA LYS A 16 -12.40 5.64 -3.98
C LYS A 16 -11.75 6.56 -5.03
N GLN A 17 -10.67 6.10 -5.66
CA GLN A 17 -10.01 6.86 -6.72
C GLN A 17 -10.86 6.96 -8.00
N LEU A 18 -11.51 5.87 -8.41
CA LEU A 18 -12.37 5.85 -9.59
C LEU A 18 -13.58 6.76 -9.41
N ASP A 19 -14.25 6.69 -8.26
CA ASP A 19 -15.40 7.54 -7.94
C ASP A 19 -14.99 9.02 -7.94
N ALA A 20 -13.81 9.35 -7.41
CA ALA A 20 -13.26 10.72 -7.44
C ALA A 20 -12.94 11.22 -8.87
N LEU A 21 -12.72 10.30 -9.83
CA LEU A 21 -12.53 10.61 -11.25
C LEU A 21 -13.86 10.63 -12.02
N GLY A 22 -15.01 10.41 -11.36
CA GLY A 22 -16.31 10.30 -12.01
C GLY A 22 -16.50 8.99 -12.80
N VAL A 23 -15.65 7.99 -12.57
CA VAL A 23 -15.76 6.66 -13.17
C VAL A 23 -16.63 5.78 -12.27
N ASP A 24 -17.62 5.09 -12.86
CA ASP A 24 -18.52 4.21 -12.12
C ASP A 24 -17.78 2.95 -11.61
N SER A 25 -17.22 3.04 -10.40
CA SER A 25 -16.50 1.92 -9.79
C SER A 25 -17.38 0.70 -9.53
N HIS A 26 -18.69 0.92 -9.34
CA HIS A 26 -19.66 -0.15 -9.09
C HIS A 26 -19.89 -1.00 -10.34
N ALA A 27 -20.07 -0.35 -11.49
CA ALA A 27 -20.16 -1.04 -12.78
C ALA A 27 -18.88 -1.83 -13.10
N LEU A 28 -17.70 -1.26 -12.81
CA LEU A 28 -16.43 -1.95 -13.06
C LEU A 28 -16.22 -3.16 -12.14
N CYS A 29 -16.55 -3.06 -10.85
CA CYS A 29 -16.52 -4.20 -9.92
C CYS A 29 -17.43 -5.33 -10.41
N LYS A 30 -18.65 -5.01 -10.84
CA LYS A 30 -19.58 -6.00 -11.40
C LYS A 30 -19.01 -6.69 -12.65
N SER A 31 -18.44 -5.92 -13.57
CA SER A 31 -17.79 -6.44 -14.79
C SER A 31 -16.56 -7.30 -14.49
N ALA A 32 -15.86 -7.02 -13.39
CA ALA A 32 -14.74 -7.81 -12.90
C ALA A 32 -15.16 -9.11 -12.19
N GLY A 33 -16.47 -9.32 -11.94
CA GLY A 33 -16.99 -10.46 -11.18
C GLY A 33 -16.86 -10.29 -9.65
N ILE A 34 -16.68 -9.06 -9.17
CA ILE A 34 -16.55 -8.74 -7.74
C ILE A 34 -17.92 -8.40 -7.18
N ASN A 35 -18.40 -9.18 -6.20
CA ASN A 35 -19.56 -8.80 -5.43
C ASN A 35 -19.18 -7.67 -4.45
N MET A 36 -19.85 -6.53 -4.54
CA MET A 36 -19.55 -5.38 -3.67
C MET A 36 -20.15 -5.50 -2.30
N GLU A 37 -21.24 -6.24 -2.14
CA GLU A 37 -21.86 -6.46 -0.83
C GLU A 37 -20.94 -7.25 0.11
N SER A 38 -19.98 -8.00 -0.45
CA SER A 38 -18.98 -8.74 0.31
C SER A 38 -17.69 -7.94 0.56
N LEU A 39 -17.54 -6.71 0.04
CA LEU A 39 -16.30 -5.93 0.26
C LEU A 39 -16.12 -5.47 1.71
N ASP A 40 -17.21 -5.37 2.48
CA ASP A 40 -17.15 -5.00 3.90
C ASP A 40 -17.11 -6.23 4.82
N ASP A 41 -17.26 -7.44 4.26
CA ASP A 41 -17.11 -8.69 4.99
C ASP A 41 -15.61 -9.04 5.10
N PRO A 42 -15.03 -9.08 6.33
CA PRO A 42 -13.63 -9.45 6.52
C PRO A 42 -13.32 -10.90 6.13
N GLY A 43 -14.32 -11.78 6.06
CA GLY A 43 -14.18 -13.16 5.62
C GLY A 43 -14.33 -13.38 4.12
N ALA A 44 -14.67 -12.34 3.35
CA ALA A 44 -14.87 -12.46 1.92
C ALA A 44 -13.54 -12.69 1.18
N GLN A 45 -13.51 -13.76 0.39
CA GLN A 45 -12.42 -14.06 -0.52
C GLN A 45 -12.71 -13.48 -1.91
N PHE A 46 -11.71 -12.85 -2.50
CA PHE A 46 -11.78 -12.30 -3.85
C PHE A 46 -10.73 -12.97 -4.71
N PRO A 47 -11.11 -13.66 -5.80
CA PRO A 47 -10.14 -14.27 -6.68
C PRO A 47 -9.13 -13.23 -7.18
N ALA A 48 -7.84 -13.53 -7.10
CA ALA A 48 -6.79 -12.61 -7.52
C ALA A 48 -6.97 -12.15 -8.98
N ASP A 49 -7.43 -13.04 -9.86
CA ASP A 49 -7.78 -12.70 -11.25
C ASP A 49 -8.94 -11.71 -11.36
N ALA A 50 -9.94 -11.76 -10.48
CA ALA A 50 -11.02 -10.78 -10.48
C ALA A 50 -10.49 -9.40 -10.13
N ILE A 51 -9.55 -9.32 -9.18
CA ILE A 51 -8.89 -8.07 -8.81
C ILE A 51 -7.98 -7.56 -9.94
N ALA A 52 -7.14 -8.41 -10.52
CA ALA A 52 -6.31 -8.04 -11.67
C ALA A 52 -7.16 -7.50 -12.83
N ARG A 53 -8.29 -8.15 -13.13
CA ARG A 53 -9.24 -7.70 -14.15
C ARG A 53 -9.87 -6.36 -13.81
N LEU A 54 -10.22 -6.12 -12.54
CA LEU A 54 -10.73 -4.81 -12.10
C LEU A 54 -9.72 -3.69 -12.38
N TRP A 55 -8.44 -3.91 -12.04
CA TRP A 55 -7.38 -2.92 -12.31
C TRP A 55 -7.22 -2.64 -13.80
N GLN A 56 -7.24 -3.67 -14.64
CA GLN A 56 -7.20 -3.50 -16.09
C GLN A 56 -8.41 -2.70 -16.59
N LEU A 57 -9.63 -3.05 -16.18
CA LEU A 57 -10.85 -2.31 -16.53
C LEU A 57 -10.79 -0.86 -16.07
N ALA A 58 -10.24 -0.61 -14.89
CA ALA A 58 -10.06 0.72 -14.32
C ALA A 58 -9.13 1.59 -15.17
N VAL A 59 -8.01 1.06 -15.65
CA VAL A 59 -7.11 1.78 -16.58
C VAL A 59 -7.81 2.14 -17.87
N HIS A 60 -8.56 1.19 -18.46
CA HIS A 60 -9.29 1.45 -19.70
C HIS A 60 -10.36 2.52 -19.52
N ALA A 61 -11.09 2.50 -18.40
CA ALA A 61 -12.16 3.47 -18.12
C ALA A 61 -11.63 4.86 -17.76
N SER A 62 -10.49 4.95 -17.07
CA SER A 62 -9.86 6.21 -16.68
C SER A 62 -8.92 6.80 -17.74
N LEU A 63 -8.60 6.02 -18.78
CA LEU A 63 -7.61 6.35 -19.81
C LEU A 63 -6.23 6.69 -19.20
N ASP A 64 -5.89 5.99 -18.13
CA ASP A 64 -4.74 6.30 -17.30
C ASP A 64 -3.84 5.07 -17.05
N PRO A 65 -2.77 4.90 -17.85
CA PRO A 65 -1.82 3.81 -17.66
C PRO A 65 -1.07 3.85 -16.32
N ALA A 66 -1.02 5.00 -15.65
CA ALA A 66 -0.32 5.23 -14.39
C ALA A 66 -1.27 5.22 -13.18
N LEU A 67 -2.50 4.69 -13.33
CA LEU A 67 -3.52 4.68 -12.30
C LEU A 67 -3.03 4.06 -10.98
N GLY A 68 -2.26 2.97 -11.04
CA GLY A 68 -1.64 2.33 -9.87
C GLY A 68 -0.84 3.30 -9.00
N LEU A 69 0.02 4.11 -9.64
CA LEU A 69 0.81 5.12 -8.96
C LEU A 69 -0.07 6.17 -8.27
N ARG A 70 -1.21 6.55 -8.86
CA ARG A 70 -2.13 7.53 -8.28
C ARG A 70 -2.95 6.95 -7.14
N VAL A 71 -3.45 5.72 -7.27
CA VAL A 71 -4.21 5.03 -6.22
C VAL A 71 -3.38 4.90 -4.94
N SER A 72 -2.06 4.67 -5.05
CA SER A 72 -1.17 4.60 -3.89
C SER A 72 -1.25 5.83 -2.95
N ARG A 73 -1.69 6.99 -3.45
CA ARG A 73 -1.85 8.23 -2.67
C ARG A 73 -3.05 8.20 -1.74
N PHE A 74 -4.04 7.38 -2.05
CA PHE A 74 -5.30 7.24 -1.31
C PHE A 74 -5.28 6.06 -0.34
N VAL A 75 -4.19 5.29 -0.37
CA VAL A 75 -3.94 4.21 0.54
C VAL A 75 -3.20 4.77 1.73
N SER A 76 -3.87 4.82 2.87
CA SER A 76 -3.15 5.04 4.13
C SER A 76 -2.31 3.81 4.44
N PRO A 77 -1.07 3.94 4.94
CA PRO A 77 -0.34 2.82 5.54
C PRO A 77 -1.16 2.11 6.63
N THR A 78 -2.06 2.83 7.32
CA THR A 78 -2.99 2.27 8.31
C THR A 78 -4.18 1.52 7.69
N ALA A 79 -4.49 1.74 6.41
CA ALA A 79 -5.56 1.01 5.71
C ALA A 79 -5.27 -0.49 5.59
N PHE A 80 -4.01 -0.88 5.73
CA PHE A 80 -3.59 -2.27 5.84
C PHE A 80 -3.26 -2.65 7.30
N HIS A 81 -4.00 -2.11 8.30
CA HIS A 81 -3.97 -2.37 9.76
C HIS A 81 -2.69 -2.98 10.35
N ALA A 82 -2.31 -4.22 9.98
CA ALA A 82 -0.97 -4.79 10.18
C ALA A 82 0.18 -3.81 9.87
N LEU A 83 0.15 -3.08 8.75
CA LEU A 83 1.16 -2.07 8.38
C LEU A 83 1.17 -0.87 9.33
N GLY A 84 -0.01 -0.36 9.72
CA GLY A 84 -0.13 0.80 10.60
C GLY A 84 0.44 0.53 11.99
N TYR A 85 0.11 -0.62 12.58
CA TYR A 85 0.66 -1.04 13.87
C TYR A 85 2.15 -1.41 13.78
N THR A 86 2.54 -2.13 12.72
CA THR A 86 3.95 -2.46 12.45
C THR A 86 4.81 -1.22 12.38
N LEU A 87 4.33 -0.16 11.72
CA LEU A 87 5.05 1.11 11.62
C LEU A 87 5.28 1.75 12.99
N VAL A 88 4.29 1.74 13.87
CA VAL A 88 4.41 2.36 15.21
C VAL A 88 5.29 1.52 16.14
N ALA A 89 5.29 0.20 15.99
CA ALA A 89 5.96 -0.74 16.90
C ALA A 89 7.36 -1.21 16.45
N SER A 90 7.96 -0.57 15.44
CA SER A 90 9.26 -0.97 14.88
C SER A 90 10.32 0.10 15.09
N GLY A 91 11.49 -0.31 15.54
CA GLY A 91 12.64 0.57 15.78
C GLY A 91 13.43 0.92 14.52
N SER A 92 13.20 0.22 13.39
CA SER A 92 13.89 0.45 12.12
C SER A 92 12.98 0.15 10.92
N LEU A 93 13.32 0.64 9.72
CA LEU A 93 12.59 0.24 8.51
C LEU A 93 12.79 -1.25 8.20
N ARG A 94 13.96 -1.81 8.51
CA ARG A 94 14.18 -3.26 8.41
C ARG A 94 13.11 -4.04 9.15
N GLU A 95 12.87 -3.70 10.43
CA GLU A 95 11.84 -4.35 11.25
C GLU A 95 10.44 -4.16 10.68
N VAL A 96 10.15 -2.99 10.11
CA VAL A 96 8.87 -2.73 9.43
C VAL A 96 8.67 -3.74 8.30
N PHE A 97 9.63 -3.86 7.38
CA PHE A 97 9.53 -4.76 6.22
C PHE A 97 9.54 -6.24 6.60
N GLU A 98 10.34 -6.64 7.59
CA GLU A 98 10.32 -8.01 8.13
C GLU A 98 8.94 -8.39 8.71
N ARG A 99 8.32 -7.46 9.45
CA ARG A 99 6.96 -7.66 9.98
C ARG A 99 5.92 -7.73 8.87
N ILE A 100 6.03 -6.89 7.85
CA ILE A 100 5.14 -6.93 6.68
C ILE A 100 5.14 -8.32 6.04
N VAL A 101 6.33 -8.87 5.76
CA VAL A 101 6.45 -10.21 5.17
C VAL A 101 5.87 -11.27 6.10
N ARG A 102 6.16 -11.18 7.41
CA ARG A 102 5.67 -12.13 8.42
C ARG A 102 4.15 -12.15 8.54
N TYR A 103 3.50 -10.99 8.61
CA TYR A 103 2.03 -10.92 8.74
C TYR A 103 1.31 -11.31 7.45
N ARG A 104 1.94 -11.10 6.28
CA ARG A 104 1.34 -11.45 4.98
C ARG A 104 1.36 -12.94 4.70
N ALA A 105 2.36 -13.67 5.18
CA ALA A 105 2.41 -15.13 5.09
C ALA A 105 1.21 -15.85 5.76
N MET A 106 0.40 -15.14 6.56
CA MET A 106 -0.76 -15.70 7.25
C MET A 106 -2.08 -15.58 6.46
N ALA A 107 -2.10 -14.86 5.33
CA ALA A 107 -3.31 -14.66 4.52
C ALA A 107 -3.18 -15.32 3.13
N GLU A 108 -4.08 -16.26 2.84
CA GLU A 108 -4.05 -17.14 1.65
C GLU A 108 -4.22 -16.37 0.31
N ASP A 109 -4.97 -15.26 0.32
CA ASP A 109 -5.22 -14.40 -0.86
C ASP A 109 -4.39 -13.10 -0.84
N SER A 110 -3.13 -13.18 -0.41
CA SER A 110 -2.26 -12.01 -0.33
C SER A 110 -1.19 -11.98 -1.42
N LEU A 111 -0.62 -10.79 -1.66
CA LEU A 111 0.55 -10.64 -2.52
C LEU A 111 1.71 -11.48 -1.96
N GLU A 112 2.47 -12.11 -2.83
CA GLU A 112 3.69 -12.84 -2.45
C GLU A 112 4.78 -11.84 -2.13
N LEU A 113 5.29 -11.85 -0.91
CA LEU A 113 6.33 -10.93 -0.46
C LEU A 113 7.56 -11.68 0.05
N ASP A 114 8.72 -11.16 -0.29
CA ASP A 114 10.00 -11.61 0.27
C ASP A 114 10.86 -10.38 0.59
N PHE A 115 11.54 -10.41 1.74
CA PHE A 115 12.41 -9.33 2.18
C PHE A 115 13.70 -9.93 2.72
N ARG A 116 14.83 -9.55 2.14
CA ARG A 116 16.13 -10.13 2.47
C ARG A 116 17.28 -9.13 2.36
N ALA A 117 18.33 -9.36 3.15
CA ALA A 117 19.61 -8.71 2.95
C ALA A 117 20.35 -9.33 1.75
N ALA A 118 21.02 -8.49 0.97
CA ALA A 118 21.82 -8.89 -0.19
C ALA A 118 23.13 -8.07 -0.23
N GLY A 119 24.07 -8.39 0.67
CA GLY A 119 25.26 -7.56 0.89
C GLY A 119 24.92 -6.33 1.74
N GLU A 120 25.29 -5.13 1.28
CA GLU A 120 25.01 -3.84 1.94
C GLU A 120 23.65 -3.23 1.56
N ARG A 121 22.78 -4.01 0.94
CA ARG A 121 21.45 -3.59 0.48
C ARG A 121 20.37 -4.54 0.96
N TYR A 122 19.14 -4.02 0.96
CA TYR A 122 17.93 -4.81 1.16
C TYR A 122 17.15 -4.94 -0.14
N GLU A 123 16.61 -6.13 -0.36
CA GLU A 123 15.75 -6.47 -1.48
C GLU A 123 14.34 -6.75 -0.98
N PHE A 124 13.36 -5.97 -1.42
CA PHE A 124 11.94 -6.25 -1.17
C PHE A 124 11.23 -6.67 -2.46
N ARG A 125 10.98 -7.98 -2.57
CA ARG A 125 10.37 -8.62 -3.74
C ARG A 125 8.88 -8.76 -3.52
N PHE A 126 8.11 -8.57 -4.59
CA PHE A 126 6.67 -8.66 -4.54
C PHE A 126 6.07 -9.23 -5.83
N GLY A 127 4.98 -9.97 -5.67
CA GLY A 127 4.27 -10.61 -6.79
C GLY A 127 2.81 -10.87 -6.44
N THR A 128 2.03 -11.24 -7.45
CA THR A 128 0.69 -11.78 -7.23
C THR A 128 0.78 -13.19 -6.68
N PRO A 129 -0.22 -13.67 -5.91
CA PRO A 129 -0.28 -15.08 -5.54
C PRO A 129 -0.29 -15.99 -6.77
N LYS A 130 0.31 -17.18 -6.68
CA LYS A 130 0.37 -18.17 -7.79
C LYS A 130 -0.97 -18.49 -8.45
N SER A 131 -2.08 -18.30 -7.72
CA SER A 131 -3.43 -18.48 -8.24
C SER A 131 -3.84 -17.42 -9.27
N CYS A 132 -3.17 -16.26 -9.28
CA CYS A 132 -3.38 -15.19 -10.26
C CYS A 132 -2.71 -15.56 -11.58
N GLN A 133 -3.51 -15.73 -12.62
CA GLN A 133 -3.06 -16.02 -13.99
C GLN A 133 -3.07 -14.77 -14.87
N LEU A 134 -3.71 -13.69 -14.42
CA LEU A 134 -3.75 -12.42 -15.14
C LEU A 134 -2.61 -11.48 -14.74
N PRO A 135 -2.06 -10.70 -15.69
CA PRO A 135 -1.15 -9.61 -15.37
C PRO A 135 -1.84 -8.56 -14.49
N ALA A 136 -1.24 -8.22 -13.35
CA ALA A 136 -1.75 -7.23 -12.39
C ALA A 136 -0.78 -6.06 -12.22
N HIS A 137 -0.24 -5.53 -13.32
CA HIS A 137 0.84 -4.54 -13.31
C HIS A 137 0.48 -3.28 -12.50
N GLU A 138 -0.75 -2.79 -12.61
CA GLU A 138 -1.19 -1.58 -11.91
C GLU A 138 -1.29 -1.78 -10.40
N LEU A 139 -1.75 -2.97 -9.98
CA LEU A 139 -1.78 -3.36 -8.57
C LEU A 139 -0.35 -3.40 -8.00
N LEU A 140 0.57 -4.02 -8.73
CA LEU A 140 1.97 -4.15 -8.32
C LEU A 140 2.70 -2.79 -8.33
N ASP A 141 2.38 -1.90 -9.26
CA ASP A 141 2.87 -0.52 -9.25
C ASP A 141 2.35 0.27 -8.06
N ALA A 142 1.06 0.14 -7.75
CA ALA A 142 0.46 0.76 -6.59
C ALA A 142 1.15 0.25 -5.30
N PHE A 143 1.43 -1.05 -5.25
CA PHE A 143 2.18 -1.69 -4.19
C PHE A 143 3.59 -1.10 -4.06
N ALA A 144 4.39 -1.08 -5.13
CA ALA A 144 5.72 -0.47 -5.12
C ALA A 144 5.69 0.99 -4.61
N ALA A 145 4.73 1.77 -5.11
CA ALA A 145 4.59 3.18 -4.78
C ALA A 145 4.26 3.42 -3.28
N ILE A 146 3.42 2.59 -2.66
CA ILE A 146 3.07 2.78 -1.24
C ILE A 146 4.26 2.50 -0.31
N TYR A 147 5.12 1.53 -0.64
CA TYR A 147 6.31 1.26 0.19
C TYR A 147 7.36 2.35 0.08
N VAL A 148 7.61 2.86 -1.12
CA VAL A 148 8.52 4.02 -1.29
C VAL A 148 7.98 5.27 -0.58
N ARG A 149 6.65 5.49 -0.60
CA ARG A 149 6.01 6.55 0.18
C ARG A 149 6.15 6.33 1.69
N THR A 150 6.05 5.09 2.14
CA THR A 150 6.25 4.72 3.54
C THR A 150 7.68 5.01 3.99
N CYS A 151 8.68 4.63 3.20
CA CYS A 151 10.08 4.98 3.47
C CYS A 151 10.27 6.51 3.55
N ARG A 152 9.69 7.28 2.62
CA ARG A 152 9.76 8.75 2.63
C ARG A 152 9.09 9.41 3.82
N SER A 153 8.04 8.78 4.37
CA SER A 153 7.38 9.28 5.58
C SER A 153 8.27 9.15 6.83
N ARG A 154 9.30 8.30 6.76
CA ARG A 154 10.23 8.01 7.85
C ARG A 154 11.61 8.61 7.65
N LEU A 155 12.22 8.41 6.50
CA LEU A 155 13.56 8.89 6.14
C LEU A 155 13.56 10.28 5.49
N GLY A 156 12.37 10.87 5.32
CA GLY A 156 12.21 12.19 4.74
C GLY A 156 11.87 12.19 3.25
N ARG A 157 11.35 13.33 2.78
CA ARG A 157 10.75 13.50 1.43
C ARG A 157 11.75 13.33 0.28
N GLY A 158 13.05 13.44 0.58
CA GLY A 158 14.12 13.25 -0.39
C GLY A 158 14.48 11.79 -0.65
N TYR A 159 14.04 10.88 0.21
CA TYR A 159 14.40 9.47 0.10
C TYR A 159 13.95 8.84 -1.23
N ALA A 160 14.82 8.02 -1.81
CA ALA A 160 14.56 7.21 -2.98
C ALA A 160 15.21 5.82 -2.81
N PRO A 161 14.60 4.75 -3.31
CA PRO A 161 15.27 3.45 -3.39
C PRO A 161 16.50 3.53 -4.31
N LEU A 162 17.42 2.57 -4.17
CA LEU A 162 18.58 2.44 -5.06
C LEU A 162 18.15 2.09 -6.49
N ALA A 163 17.15 1.23 -6.61
CA ALA A 163 16.57 0.81 -7.88
C ALA A 163 15.15 0.25 -7.71
N VAL A 164 14.38 0.31 -8.79
CA VAL A 164 13.04 -0.27 -8.90
C VAL A 164 13.00 -1.17 -10.12
N HIS A 165 12.64 -2.42 -9.92
CA HIS A 165 12.46 -3.40 -11.00
C HIS A 165 10.98 -3.74 -11.09
N LEU A 166 10.43 -3.68 -12.29
CA LEU A 166 9.03 -3.99 -12.54
C LEU A 166 8.94 -4.95 -13.73
N GLN A 167 8.17 -6.02 -13.57
CA GLN A 167 7.88 -6.96 -14.65
C GLN A 167 7.02 -6.33 -15.75
N ARG A 168 6.35 -5.21 -15.45
CA ARG A 168 5.52 -4.51 -16.43
C ARG A 168 6.35 -4.11 -17.64
N PRO A 169 5.80 -4.20 -18.86
CA PRO A 169 6.40 -3.60 -20.02
C PRO A 169 6.61 -2.09 -19.82
N ALA A 170 7.64 -1.55 -20.47
CA ALA A 170 7.84 -0.11 -20.49
C ALA A 170 6.59 0.58 -21.05
N PRO A 171 5.97 1.51 -20.30
CA PRO A 171 4.83 2.26 -20.80
C PRO A 171 5.26 3.26 -21.87
N ASP A 172 4.33 3.69 -22.72
CA ASP A 172 4.60 4.72 -23.74
C ASP A 172 5.17 6.02 -23.13
N ASN A 173 4.76 6.34 -21.90
CA ASN A 173 5.30 7.44 -21.12
C ASN A 173 5.78 6.94 -19.75
N PRO A 174 7.10 6.76 -19.53
CA PRO A 174 7.66 6.31 -18.25
C PRO A 174 7.77 7.41 -17.20
N GLN A 175 7.62 8.69 -17.56
CA GLN A 175 7.82 9.83 -16.67
C GLN A 175 7.07 9.73 -15.33
N PRO A 176 5.79 9.28 -15.27
CA PRO A 176 5.10 9.15 -13.98
C PRO A 176 5.77 8.20 -12.99
N TRP A 177 6.42 7.13 -13.47
CA TRP A 177 7.18 6.19 -12.63
C TRP A 177 8.47 6.84 -12.15
N GLU A 178 9.21 7.48 -13.07
CA GLU A 178 10.47 8.16 -12.76
C GLU A 178 10.28 9.29 -11.73
N ASP A 179 9.25 10.12 -11.92
CA ASP A 179 8.88 11.21 -10.99
C ASP A 179 8.51 10.69 -9.61
N LEU A 180 7.76 9.57 -9.56
CA LEU A 180 7.34 8.97 -8.30
C LEU A 180 8.52 8.31 -7.60
N PHE A 181 9.32 7.49 -8.28
CA PHE A 181 10.36 6.69 -7.62
C PHE A 181 11.65 7.46 -7.37
N ARG A 182 12.00 8.41 -8.25
CA ARG A 182 13.25 9.20 -8.19
C ARG A 182 14.51 8.35 -8.14
N SER A 183 14.43 7.19 -8.78
CA SER A 183 15.48 6.18 -8.86
C SER A 183 15.44 5.55 -10.26
N PRO A 184 16.49 4.83 -10.67
CA PRO A 184 16.43 3.98 -11.87
C PRO A 184 15.24 3.02 -11.81
N VAL A 185 14.44 3.00 -12.89
CA VAL A 185 13.31 2.08 -13.05
C VAL A 185 13.61 1.15 -14.22
N MET A 186 13.70 -0.15 -13.93
CA MET A 186 13.91 -1.20 -14.92
C MET A 186 12.58 -1.89 -15.22
N PHE A 187 12.01 -1.53 -16.36
CA PHE A 187 10.83 -2.19 -16.92
C PHE A 187 11.19 -3.51 -17.59
N SER A 188 10.20 -4.37 -17.77
CA SER A 188 10.37 -5.73 -18.32
C SER A 188 11.41 -6.56 -17.55
N ALA A 189 11.56 -6.31 -16.25
CA ALA A 189 12.45 -7.07 -15.39
C ALA A 189 11.91 -8.49 -15.17
N GLN A 190 12.77 -9.41 -14.74
CA GLN A 190 12.37 -10.78 -14.43
C GLN A 190 11.43 -10.86 -13.21
N GLU A 191 11.60 -9.93 -12.25
CA GLU A 191 10.92 -9.92 -10.95
C GLU A 191 10.50 -8.48 -10.62
N ASN A 192 9.48 -8.29 -9.76
CA ASN A 192 9.25 -6.98 -9.16
C ASN A 192 10.04 -6.86 -7.85
N LEU A 193 10.83 -5.82 -7.74
CA LEU A 193 11.81 -5.65 -6.66
C LEU A 193 12.04 -4.15 -6.37
N LEU A 194 12.03 -3.79 -5.09
CA LEU A 194 12.60 -2.54 -4.60
C LEU A 194 13.95 -2.83 -3.95
N GLU A 195 14.99 -2.11 -4.37
CA GLU A 195 16.32 -2.18 -3.76
C GLU A 195 16.54 -0.96 -2.86
N PHE A 196 17.01 -1.18 -1.63
CA PHE A 196 17.25 -0.12 -0.64
C PHE A 196 18.67 -0.21 -0.07
N GLY A 197 19.26 0.94 0.29
CA GLY A 197 20.53 0.99 0.99
C GLY A 197 20.40 0.47 2.44
N GLY A 198 21.39 -0.30 2.90
CA GLY A 198 21.38 -0.89 4.24
C GLY A 198 21.38 0.16 5.36
N ASP A 199 22.26 1.16 5.27
CA ASP A 199 22.44 2.19 6.30
C ASP A 199 21.13 2.92 6.64
N ASP A 200 20.33 3.23 5.61
CA ASP A 200 19.04 3.89 5.77
C ASP A 200 18.02 2.99 6.49
N PHE A 201 18.01 1.70 6.16
CA PHE A 201 17.04 0.75 6.68
C PHE A 201 17.31 0.31 8.11
N ASP A 202 18.56 0.45 8.53
CA ASP A 202 19.09 0.05 9.84
C ASP A 202 19.08 1.19 10.85
N SER A 203 18.92 2.41 10.35
CA SER A 203 18.77 3.60 11.18
C SER A 203 17.56 3.48 12.11
N HIS A 204 17.73 3.96 13.34
CA HIS A 204 16.63 3.98 14.31
C HIS A 204 15.57 4.97 13.82
N LEU A 205 14.32 4.52 13.76
CA LEU A 205 13.19 5.40 13.51
C LEU A 205 12.94 6.21 14.78
N ASP A 206 13.04 7.54 14.71
CA ASP A 206 12.62 8.39 15.83
C ASP A 206 11.12 8.16 16.11
N ASP A 207 10.73 8.15 17.39
CA ASP A 207 9.33 8.10 17.87
C ASP A 207 8.52 9.36 17.51
N GLY A 208 9.07 10.23 16.67
CA GLY A 208 8.41 11.41 16.15
C GLY A 208 7.10 11.04 15.43
N PRO A 209 6.07 11.92 15.47
CA PRO A 209 4.78 11.61 14.90
C PRO A 209 4.95 11.23 13.42
N VAL A 210 4.45 10.04 13.05
CA VAL A 210 4.34 9.62 11.65
C VAL A 210 3.66 10.76 10.91
N GLN A 211 4.37 11.40 9.98
CA GLN A 211 3.79 12.46 9.18
C GLN A 211 2.87 11.84 8.13
N VAL A 212 1.67 11.45 8.57
CA VAL A 212 0.55 11.06 7.71
C VAL A 212 0.05 12.33 7.05
N ASN A 213 0.67 12.71 5.94
CA ASN A 213 0.24 13.87 5.20
C ASN A 213 -0.87 13.43 4.24
N GLU A 214 -2.13 13.57 4.68
CA GLU A 214 -3.28 13.56 3.80
C GLU A 214 -3.03 14.64 2.73
N GLN A 215 -2.67 14.23 1.52
CA GLN A 215 -2.65 15.16 0.40
C GLN A 215 -4.09 15.61 0.17
N LYS A 216 -4.46 16.77 0.71
CA LYS A 216 -5.62 17.54 0.26
C LYS A 216 -5.43 17.74 -1.24
N ALA A 217 -6.14 16.94 -2.04
CA ALA A 217 -6.44 17.29 -3.40
C ALA A 217 -7.14 18.65 -3.34
N ASN A 218 -6.74 19.61 -4.18
CA ASN A 218 -7.44 20.90 -4.29
C ASN A 218 -8.85 20.64 -4.83
N GLY A 219 -9.78 20.41 -3.91
CA GLY A 219 -11.20 20.10 -4.08
C GLY A 219 -11.77 19.91 -2.67
N ASP A 220 -13.02 20.30 -2.44
CA ASP A 220 -13.65 20.49 -1.12
C ASP A 220 -13.27 19.44 -0.04
N PRO A 221 -13.13 19.86 1.24
CA PRO A 221 -12.61 19.02 2.30
C PRO A 221 -13.46 17.76 2.47
N LEU A 222 -12.88 16.60 2.15
CA LEU A 222 -13.42 15.31 2.56
C LEU A 222 -13.36 15.23 4.10
N PRO A 223 -14.45 14.84 4.77
CA PRO A 223 -14.49 14.78 6.22
C PRO A 223 -13.48 13.75 6.75
N SER A 224 -12.65 14.18 7.70
CA SER A 224 -11.74 13.31 8.45
C SER A 224 -12.50 12.10 8.99
N LEU A 225 -11.91 10.92 8.85
CA LEU A 225 -12.49 9.68 9.35
C LEU A 225 -12.81 9.81 10.84
N ILE A 226 -14.10 9.80 11.14
CA ILE A 226 -14.76 10.07 12.44
C ILE A 226 -14.19 9.21 13.60
N TRP A 227 -13.49 8.11 13.30
CA TRP A 227 -12.97 7.20 14.31
C TRP A 227 -11.75 7.74 15.05
N GLU A 228 -10.84 8.50 14.41
CA GLU A 228 -9.63 9.01 15.08
C GLU A 228 -9.97 10.06 16.15
N GLN A 229 -10.96 10.91 15.87
CA GLN A 229 -11.49 11.86 16.83
C GLN A 229 -12.24 11.17 17.97
N ARG A 230 -12.98 10.09 17.67
CA ARG A 230 -13.70 9.32 18.70
C ARG A 230 -12.78 8.50 19.58
N VAL A 231 -11.72 7.91 19.03
CA VAL A 231 -10.69 7.18 19.81
C VAL A 231 -9.90 8.14 20.68
N ARG A 232 -9.46 9.28 20.12
CA ARG A 232 -8.77 10.32 20.89
C ARG A 232 -9.65 10.86 22.02
N SER A 233 -10.90 11.22 21.71
CA SER A 233 -11.84 11.71 22.72
C SER A 233 -12.16 10.65 23.77
N ALA A 234 -12.27 9.37 23.39
CA ALA A 234 -12.46 8.28 24.36
C ALA A 234 -11.23 8.07 25.26
N ILE A 235 -10.02 8.16 24.72
CA ILE A 235 -8.77 8.06 25.50
C ILE A 235 -8.64 9.26 26.45
N GLU A 236 -8.88 10.48 25.97
CA GLU A 236 -8.85 11.70 26.79
C GLU A 236 -9.92 11.69 27.89
N THR A 237 -11.09 11.08 27.63
CA THR A 237 -12.17 10.97 28.63
C THR A 237 -11.88 9.88 29.66
N LEU A 238 -11.22 8.79 29.27
CA LEU A 238 -10.98 7.63 30.13
C LEU A 238 -9.63 7.66 30.86
N LEU A 239 -8.68 8.48 30.40
CA LEU A 239 -7.34 8.65 30.99
C LEU A 239 -6.98 10.15 31.10
N PRO A 240 -7.69 10.94 31.94
CA PRO A 240 -7.41 12.37 32.07
C PRO A 240 -6.02 12.69 32.65
N ASP A 241 -5.38 11.76 33.39
CA ASP A 241 -4.16 12.02 34.17
C ASP A 241 -2.92 11.16 33.81
N GLY A 242 -2.94 10.40 32.71
CA GLY A 242 -1.72 9.83 32.10
C GLY A 242 -1.15 8.52 32.70
N GLU A 243 -0.54 7.77 31.77
CA GLU A 243 0.21 6.49 31.82
C GLU A 243 -0.42 5.25 32.48
N PRO A 244 -0.81 4.21 31.69
CA PRO A 244 -1.16 2.91 32.22
C PRO A 244 0.11 2.15 32.65
N THR A 245 0.25 1.89 33.94
CA THR A 245 1.19 0.89 34.45
C THR A 245 0.61 -0.52 34.29
N ALA A 246 1.39 -1.43 33.70
CA ALA A 246 1.04 -2.85 33.65
C ALA A 246 1.19 -3.47 35.06
N GLU A 247 0.08 -3.95 35.64
CA GLU A 247 0.16 -4.84 36.80
C GLU A 247 0.50 -6.26 36.32
N SER A 248 1.48 -6.84 37.01
CA SER A 248 2.10 -8.16 36.82
C SER A 248 1.18 -9.35 37.11
#